data_AF-A0AAP9IDG6-F1
#
_entry.id   AF-A0AAP9IDG6-F1
#
_cell.length_a   1.000
_cell.length_b   1.000
_cell.length_c   1.000
_cell.angle_alpha   90.00
_cell.angle_beta   90.00
_cell.angle_gamma   90.00
#
_symmetry.space_group_name_H-M   'P 1'
#
loop_
_entity.id
_entity.type
_entity.pdbx_description
1 polymer ?
#
loop_
_entity_poly.entity_id
_entity_poly.type
_entity_poly.pdbx_seq_one_letter_code
_entity_poly.pdbx_strand_id
1 'polypeptide(L)'
;MSTTQNLGFKDEEFLYVGGSASAPLTINRGDSLVFENPYAGKAVTFIPQAKITSNSDSVARWIDVIYIFESNIARGVNVTVTSDGKIGVLVAANAIIQNVVSASGVPSQLLPAQSISSTLFRLRVI
;
A
#
# COMPACT_ATOMS: atom_id res chain seq x y z
N MET A 1 28.51 4.97 24.40
CA MET A 1 27.16 5.56 24.39
C MET A 1 26.77 5.76 22.94
N SER A 2 25.69 5.13 22.48
CA SER A 2 25.18 5.30 21.11
C SER A 2 24.27 6.52 21.09
N THR A 3 24.67 7.57 20.39
CA THR A 3 23.81 8.72 20.10
C THR A 3 22.85 8.32 18.99
N THR A 4 21.60 8.02 19.34
CA THR A 4 20.53 7.85 18.35
C THR A 4 20.30 9.21 17.69
N GLN A 5 20.81 9.36 16.47
CA GLN A 5 20.60 10.56 15.67
C GLN A 5 19.14 10.57 15.23
N ASN A 6 18.36 11.55 15.68
CA ASN A 6 17.04 11.77 15.14
C ASN A 6 17.23 12.31 13.71
N LEU A 7 16.96 11.47 12.70
CA LEU A 7 17.22 11.78 11.28
C LEU A 7 16.24 12.80 10.69
N GLY A 8 15.38 13.43 11.50
CA GLY A 8 14.45 14.45 11.03
C GLY A 8 13.42 13.90 10.05
N PHE A 9 12.94 12.68 10.27
CA PHE A 9 11.84 12.15 9.46
C PHE A 9 10.63 13.07 9.61
N LYS A 10 10.13 13.59 8.48
CA LYS A 10 8.85 14.31 8.40
C LYS A 10 7.76 13.44 9.03
N ASP A 11 6.81 14.07 9.73
CA ASP A 11 5.65 13.37 10.26
C ASP A 11 4.95 12.60 9.13
N GLU A 12 4.65 11.32 9.35
CA GLU A 12 4.00 10.49 8.34
C GLU A 12 2.59 11.03 8.06
N GLU A 13 2.32 11.29 6.78
CA GLU A 13 1.01 11.75 6.31
C GLU A 13 0.31 10.61 5.55
N PHE A 14 -1.00 10.43 5.80
CA PHE A 14 -1.78 9.35 5.21
C PHE A 14 -3.06 9.86 4.56
N LEU A 15 -3.31 9.42 3.32
CA LEU A 15 -4.53 9.68 2.59
C LEU A 15 -5.41 8.41 2.52
N TYR A 16 -6.60 8.48 3.11
CA TYR A 16 -7.61 7.42 3.10
C TYR A 16 -8.58 7.61 1.93
N VAL A 17 -8.11 7.34 0.71
CA VAL A 17 -8.90 7.52 -0.51
C VAL A 17 -10.23 6.76 -0.45
N GLY A 18 -11.34 7.45 -0.74
CA GLY A 18 -12.68 6.85 -0.71
C GLY A 18 -13.16 6.35 0.65
N GLY A 19 -12.46 6.68 1.74
CA GLY A 19 -12.79 6.25 3.10
C GLY A 19 -12.34 7.27 4.15
N SER A 20 -12.07 6.80 5.36
CA SER A 20 -11.57 7.62 6.46
C SER A 20 -10.56 6.87 7.33
N ALA A 21 -9.93 7.56 8.29
CA ALA A 21 -9.02 6.90 9.23
C ALA A 21 -9.73 5.86 10.12
N SER A 22 -10.99 6.11 10.51
CA SER A 22 -11.79 5.18 11.31
C SER A 22 -12.43 4.06 10.48
N ALA A 23 -12.65 4.31 9.19
CA ALA A 23 -13.19 3.34 8.25
C ALA A 23 -12.44 3.43 6.90
N PRO A 24 -11.22 2.86 6.79
CA PRO A 24 -10.47 2.86 5.55
C PRO A 24 -11.22 2.10 4.44
N LEU A 25 -10.96 2.47 3.19
CA LEU A 25 -11.49 1.75 2.04
C LEU A 25 -10.98 0.30 2.04
N THR A 26 -11.85 -0.64 1.73
CA THR A 26 -11.44 -2.02 1.38
C THR A 26 -11.28 -2.11 -0.13
N ILE A 27 -10.08 -2.46 -0.60
CA ILE A 27 -9.82 -2.74 -2.01
C ILE A 27 -9.85 -4.24 -2.27
N ASN A 28 -10.23 -4.64 -3.47
CA ASN A 28 -10.32 -6.02 -3.93
C ASN A 28 -9.43 -6.23 -5.16
N ARG A 29 -9.07 -7.49 -5.38
CA ARG A 29 -8.42 -7.94 -6.62
C ARG A 29 -9.29 -7.56 -7.83
N GLY A 30 -8.67 -6.90 -8.81
CA GLY A 30 -9.32 -6.46 -10.04
C GLY A 30 -9.90 -5.05 -9.98
N ASP A 31 -9.84 -4.39 -8.82
CA ASP A 31 -10.35 -3.03 -8.68
C ASP A 31 -9.57 -2.05 -9.58
N SER A 32 -10.32 -1.15 -10.22
CA SER A 32 -9.82 0.01 -10.94
C SER A 32 -10.65 1.20 -10.48
N LEU A 33 -10.06 2.03 -9.61
CA LEU A 33 -10.76 3.08 -8.87
C LEU A 33 -10.12 4.44 -9.17
N VAL A 34 -10.94 5.49 -9.14
CA VAL A 34 -10.48 6.87 -9.35
C VAL A 34 -11.06 7.77 -8.27
N PHE A 35 -10.22 8.58 -7.64
CA PHE A 35 -10.58 9.47 -6.52
C PHE A 35 -10.08 10.89 -6.75
N GLU A 36 -10.76 11.87 -6.14
CA GLU A 36 -10.26 13.24 -6.10
C GLU A 36 -8.88 13.34 -5.42
N ASN A 37 -8.03 14.22 -5.95
CA ASN A 37 -6.67 14.40 -5.47
C ASN A 37 -6.51 15.69 -4.65
N PRO A 38 -6.45 15.62 -3.31
CA PRO A 38 -6.25 16.82 -2.48
C PRO A 38 -4.83 17.41 -2.58
N TYR A 39 -3.91 16.73 -3.26
CA TYR A 39 -2.54 17.18 -3.51
C TYR A 39 -2.31 17.57 -4.98
N ALA A 40 -3.38 17.81 -5.76
CA ALA A 40 -3.24 18.30 -7.13
C ALA A 40 -2.35 19.55 -7.19
N GLY A 41 -1.36 19.54 -8.08
CA GLY A 41 -0.38 20.62 -8.22
C GLY A 41 0.75 20.65 -7.17
N LYS A 42 0.79 19.72 -6.22
CA LYS A 42 1.88 19.57 -5.25
C LYS A 42 2.83 18.45 -5.68
N ALA A 43 4.11 18.59 -5.33
CA ALA A 43 5.11 17.53 -5.50
C ALA A 43 5.03 16.57 -4.30
N VAL A 44 4.25 15.50 -4.46
CA VAL A 44 4.13 14.42 -3.45
C VAL A 44 4.27 13.06 -4.11
N THR A 45 4.74 12.08 -3.35
CA THR A 45 4.73 10.67 -3.77
C THR A 45 3.68 9.89 -2.98
N PHE A 46 2.85 9.10 -3.67
CA PHE A 46 1.89 8.20 -3.04
C PHE A 46 2.46 6.79 -2.98
N ILE A 47 2.55 6.23 -1.77
CA ILE A 47 2.91 4.84 -1.57
C ILE A 47 1.67 4.07 -1.13
N PRO A 48 1.13 3.15 -1.97
CA PRO A 48 0.01 2.30 -1.59
C PRO A 48 0.37 1.44 -0.37
N GLN A 49 -0.51 1.41 0.62
CA GLN A 49 -0.38 0.55 1.79
C GLN A 49 -1.61 -0.32 1.99
N ALA A 50 -1.39 -1.58 2.32
CA ALA A 50 -2.43 -2.51 2.74
C ALA A 50 -2.27 -2.86 4.21
N LYS A 51 -3.40 -3.03 4.90
CA LYS A 51 -3.40 -3.63 6.23
C LYS A 51 -3.23 -5.14 6.10
N ILE A 52 -2.35 -5.70 6.89
CA ILE A 52 -2.15 -7.14 6.98
C ILE A 52 -2.12 -7.56 8.44
N THR A 53 -2.53 -8.79 8.71
CA THR A 53 -2.32 -9.43 10.02
C THR A 53 -1.29 -10.52 9.80
N SER A 54 -0.15 -10.42 10.48
CA SER A 54 0.86 -11.48 10.44
C SER A 54 0.36 -12.69 11.22
N ASN A 55 0.70 -13.90 10.78
CA ASN A 55 0.38 -15.10 11.53
C ASN A 55 1.33 -15.36 12.70
N SER A 56 2.50 -14.71 12.74
CA SER A 56 3.49 -14.97 13.79
C SER A 56 3.08 -14.36 15.13
N ASP A 57 2.31 -13.27 15.10
CA ASP A 57 1.95 -12.51 16.30
C ASP A 57 0.52 -11.95 16.30
N SER A 58 -0.28 -12.20 15.26
CA SER A 58 -1.63 -11.66 15.10
C SER A 58 -1.71 -10.13 15.15
N VAL A 59 -0.58 -9.43 15.00
CA VAL A 59 -0.55 -7.97 15.02
C VAL A 59 -0.84 -7.44 13.63
N ALA A 60 -1.85 -6.57 13.55
CA ALA A 60 -2.19 -5.89 12.31
C ALA A 60 -1.21 -4.73 12.03
N ARG A 61 -0.72 -4.66 10.80
CA ARG A 61 0.27 -3.67 10.34
C ARG A 61 -0.11 -3.14 8.97
N TRP A 62 0.33 -1.92 8.67
CA TRP A 62 0.27 -1.38 7.32
C TRP A 62 1.61 -1.62 6.64
N ILE A 63 1.60 -2.23 5.46
CA ILE A 63 2.80 -2.46 4.67
C ILE A 63 2.66 -1.80 3.32
N ASP A 64 3.78 -1.34 2.76
CA ASP A 64 3.83 -0.79 1.41
C ASP A 64 3.57 -1.92 0.39
N VAL A 65 2.75 -1.64 -0.62
CA VAL A 65 2.27 -2.62 -1.60
C VAL A 65 2.49 -2.08 -3.00
N ILE A 66 3.70 -2.25 -3.52
CA ILE A 66 4.07 -1.77 -4.85
C ILE A 66 3.66 -2.81 -5.90
N TYR A 67 3.19 -2.34 -7.06
CA TYR A 67 2.94 -3.21 -8.21
C TYR A 67 4.26 -3.76 -8.77
N ILE A 68 4.43 -5.09 -8.70
CA ILE A 68 5.59 -5.82 -9.19
C ILE A 68 5.12 -6.84 -10.21
N PHE A 69 5.75 -6.82 -11.39
CA PHE A 69 5.56 -7.83 -12.43
C PHE A 69 6.83 -8.67 -12.55
N GLU A 70 6.75 -9.95 -12.18
CA GLU A 70 7.87 -10.88 -12.24
C GLU A 70 7.40 -12.24 -12.73
N SER A 71 8.14 -12.85 -13.67
CA SER A 71 7.84 -14.19 -14.19
C SER A 71 6.37 -14.36 -14.65
N ASN A 72 5.82 -13.35 -15.32
CA ASN A 72 4.42 -13.27 -15.76
C ASN A 72 3.36 -13.21 -14.62
N ILE A 73 3.79 -12.92 -13.40
CA ILE A 73 2.90 -12.75 -12.23
C ILE A 73 2.94 -11.27 -11.81
N ALA A 74 1.78 -10.62 -11.86
CA ALA A 74 1.57 -9.30 -11.27
C ALA A 74 1.11 -9.44 -9.81
N ARG A 75 1.73 -8.69 -8.91
CA ARG A 75 1.31 -8.56 -7.50
C ARG A 75 1.37 -7.11 -7.03
N GLY A 76 0.41 -6.68 -6.22
CA GLY A 76 0.40 -5.35 -5.64
C GLY A 76 -0.66 -4.37 -6.16
N VAL A 77 -0.45 -3.10 -5.85
CA VAL A 77 -1.34 -1.98 -6.19
C VAL A 77 -0.50 -0.92 -6.90
N ASN A 78 -1.00 -0.41 -8.02
CA ASN A 78 -0.39 0.74 -8.69
C ASN A 78 -1.20 2.00 -8.40
N VAL A 79 -0.50 3.11 -8.18
CA VAL A 79 -1.12 4.42 -7.95
C VAL A 79 -0.58 5.37 -9.01
N THR A 80 -1.48 5.97 -9.77
CA THR A 80 -1.16 6.89 -10.86
C THR A 80 -1.92 8.19 -10.69
N VAL A 81 -1.32 9.32 -11.06
CA VAL A 81 -2.08 10.55 -11.27
C VAL A 81 -2.63 10.53 -12.69
N THR A 82 -3.94 10.60 -12.85
CA THR A 82 -4.61 10.62 -14.15
C THR A 82 -4.42 11.95 -14.86
N SER A 83 -4.73 12.02 -16.16
CA SER A 83 -4.54 13.24 -16.96
C SER A 83 -5.40 14.42 -16.49
N ASP A 84 -6.53 14.16 -15.82
CA ASP A 84 -7.39 15.16 -15.19
C ASP A 84 -6.98 15.47 -13.73
N GLY A 85 -5.82 14.98 -13.28
CA GLY A 85 -5.23 15.30 -11.98
C GLY A 85 -5.73 14.45 -10.80
N LYS A 86 -6.62 13.48 -11.05
CA LYS A 86 -7.17 12.58 -10.03
C LYS A 86 -6.20 11.46 -9.67
N ILE A 87 -6.47 10.76 -8.56
CA ILE A 87 -5.70 9.59 -8.14
C ILE A 87 -6.39 8.34 -8.71
N GLY A 88 -5.72 7.67 -9.64
CA GLY A 88 -6.08 6.33 -10.11
C GLY A 88 -5.41 5.26 -9.25
N VAL A 89 -6.19 4.27 -8.82
CA VAL A 89 -5.73 3.08 -8.09
C VAL A 89 -6.07 1.85 -8.92
N LEU A 90 -5.05 1.09 -9.31
CA LEU A 90 -5.20 -0.15 -10.08
C LEU A 90 -4.71 -1.35 -9.28
N VAL A 91 -5.61 -2.30 -9.06
CA VAL A 91 -5.35 -3.58 -8.36
C VAL A 91 -5.39 -4.73 -9.38
N ALA A 92 -4.54 -4.68 -10.41
CA ALA A 92 -4.52 -5.66 -11.51
C ALA A 92 -3.70 -6.93 -11.20
N ALA A 93 -3.61 -7.32 -9.93
CA ALA A 93 -2.70 -8.35 -9.46
C ALA A 93 -3.36 -9.73 -9.29
N ASN A 94 -2.57 -10.81 -9.37
CA ASN A 94 -3.01 -12.16 -8.98
C ASN A 94 -3.31 -12.26 -7.48
N ALA A 95 -2.62 -11.45 -6.67
CA ALA A 95 -2.88 -11.20 -5.26
C ALA A 95 -2.36 -9.80 -4.89
N ILE A 96 -3.02 -9.13 -3.94
CA ILE A 96 -2.57 -7.82 -3.43
C ILE A 96 -1.20 -7.99 -2.77
N ILE A 97 -1.07 -9.00 -1.90
CA ILE A 97 0.19 -9.44 -1.30
C ILE A 97 0.26 -10.96 -1.41
N GLN A 98 1.42 -11.48 -1.80
CA GLN A 98 1.69 -12.91 -1.93
C GLN A 98 2.69 -13.36 -0.87
N ASN A 99 2.49 -14.55 -0.31
CA ASN A 99 3.44 -15.19 0.61
C ASN A 99 4.64 -15.78 -0.16
N VAL A 100 5.52 -14.92 -0.68
CA VAL A 100 6.75 -15.33 -1.36
C VAL A 100 7.94 -14.59 -0.74
N VAL A 101 8.79 -15.34 -0.05
CA VAL A 101 9.91 -14.85 0.76
C VAL A 101 10.95 -14.05 -0.05
N SER A 102 11.13 -14.34 -1.34
CA SER A 102 12.18 -13.74 -2.16
C SER A 102 11.76 -12.49 -2.93
N ALA A 103 10.46 -12.20 -3.06
CA ALA A 103 9.96 -11.45 -4.21
C ALA A 103 9.09 -10.22 -3.86
N SER A 104 8.76 -10.03 -2.58
CA SER A 104 7.91 -8.92 -2.10
C SER A 104 8.69 -7.80 -1.41
N GLY A 105 9.95 -8.04 -1.01
CA GLY A 105 10.69 -7.13 -0.13
C GLY A 105 10.10 -7.00 1.28
N VAL A 106 8.98 -7.69 1.57
CA VAL A 106 8.33 -7.73 2.88
C VAL A 106 9.06 -8.77 3.73
N PRO A 107 9.53 -8.43 4.93
CA PRO A 107 10.15 -9.39 5.84
C PRO A 107 9.25 -10.61 6.09
N SER A 108 9.83 -11.81 6.13
CA SER A 108 9.05 -13.06 6.20
C SER A 108 8.11 -13.13 7.41
N GLN A 109 8.48 -12.52 8.53
CA GLN A 109 7.65 -12.41 9.74
C GLN A 109 6.43 -11.48 9.58
N LEU A 110 6.37 -10.72 8.49
CA LEU A 110 5.24 -9.85 8.14
C LEU A 110 4.43 -10.42 6.98
N LEU A 111 4.72 -11.63 6.47
CA LEU A 111 3.94 -12.21 5.39
C LEU A 111 2.61 -12.81 5.91
N PRO A 112 1.49 -12.62 5.18
CA PRO A 112 0.22 -13.27 5.50
C PRO A 112 0.28 -14.79 5.24
N ALA A 113 -0.59 -15.59 5.88
CA ALA A 113 -0.62 -17.06 5.71
C ALA A 113 -0.92 -17.49 4.28
N GLN A 114 -1.73 -16.67 3.62
CA GLN A 114 -2.27 -16.90 2.30
C GLN A 114 -2.21 -15.62 1.49
N SER A 115 -2.30 -15.76 0.17
CA SER A 115 -2.48 -14.63 -0.73
C SER A 115 -3.69 -13.79 -0.32
N ILE A 116 -3.53 -12.47 -0.33
CA ILE A 116 -4.61 -11.54 0.01
C ILE A 116 -5.33 -11.10 -1.26
N SER A 117 -6.65 -11.30 -1.31
CA SER A 117 -7.51 -10.84 -2.40
C SER A 117 -8.32 -9.60 -2.07
N SER A 118 -8.41 -9.21 -0.79
CA SER A 118 -9.11 -8.03 -0.31
C SER A 118 -8.51 -7.54 1.00
N THR A 119 -8.39 -6.22 1.19
CA THR A 119 -7.86 -5.63 2.43
C THR A 119 -8.14 -4.13 2.56
N LEU A 120 -8.02 -3.61 3.78
CA LEU A 120 -8.02 -2.17 4.05
C LEU A 120 -6.83 -1.50 3.39
N PHE A 121 -7.08 -0.34 2.81
CA PHE A 121 -6.16 0.40 1.97
C PHE A 121 -6.02 1.86 2.41
N ARG A 122 -4.81 2.39 2.27
CA ARG A 122 -4.52 3.81 2.38
C ARG A 122 -3.29 4.14 1.54
N LEU A 123 -3.04 5.42 1.33
CA LEU A 123 -1.80 5.92 0.71
C LEU A 123 -0.97 6.61 1.78
N ARG A 124 0.31 6.25 1.89
CA ARG A 124 1.29 7.10 2.57
C ARG A 124 1.73 8.20 1.61
N VAL A 125 1.81 9.44 2.10
CA VAL A 125 2.17 10.64 1.33
C VAL A 125 3.56 11.09 1.79
N ILE A 126 4.49 11.23 0.84
CA ILE A 126 5.85 11.73 1.08
C ILE A 126 6.03 13.06 0.37
#